data_AF-A0A9E1NU36-F1
#
_entry.id   AF-A0A9E1NU36-F1
#
_cell.length_a   1.000
_cell.length_b   1.000
_cell.length_c   1.000
_cell.angle_alpha   90.00
_cell.angle_beta   90.00
_cell.angle_gamma   90.00
#
_symmetry.space_group_name_H-M   'P 1'
#
loop_
_entity.id
_entity.type
_entity.pdbx_description
1 polymer ?
#
loop_
_entity_poly.entity_id
_entity_poly.type
_entity_poly.pdbx_seq_one_letter_code
_entity_poly.pdbx_strand_id
1 'polypeptide(L)'
;MILPIIFGVIIGALSSGSGLGGGFLVVPFLLQLGREVKIAVGTSFVFILMVSISSLIAHAKVGNVDWKSGGLLAIGGMLGAQAGPLILENISDQSFKRVFSIVLIGTGLWLFYQSKTT
;
A
#
# COMPACT_ATOMS: atom_id res chain seq x y z
N MET A 1 -22.15 9.33 -11.20
CA MET A 1 -21.07 8.48 -11.78
C MET A 1 -19.76 9.22 -12.03
N ILE A 2 -19.75 10.54 -12.18
CA ILE A 2 -18.53 11.34 -12.48
C ILE A 2 -17.59 11.48 -11.26
N LEU A 3 -18.14 11.62 -10.06
CA LEU A 3 -17.36 11.80 -8.82
C LEU A 3 -16.29 10.72 -8.56
N PRO A 4 -16.57 9.40 -8.64
CA PRO A 4 -15.54 8.37 -8.44
C PRO A 4 -14.47 8.35 -9.52
N ILE A 5 -14.77 8.80 -10.75
CA ILE A 5 -13.79 8.87 -11.84
C ILE A 5 -12.76 9.96 -11.55
N ILE A 6 -13.22 11.16 -11.16
CA ILE A 6 -12.33 12.28 -10.79
C ILE A 6 -11.43 11.89 -9.62
N PHE A 7 -11.99 11.29 -8.59
CA PHE A 7 -11.20 10.81 -7.45
C PHE A 7 -10.20 9.73 -7.83
N GLY A 8 -10.59 8.78 -8.69
CA GLY A 8 -9.67 7.75 -9.19
C GLY A 8 -8.46 8.35 -9.93
N VAL A 9 -8.68 9.38 -10.74
CA VAL A 9 -7.61 10.09 -11.44
C VAL A 9 -6.68 10.83 -10.47
N ILE A 10 -7.24 11.56 -9.50
CA ILE A 10 -6.46 12.28 -8.49
C ILE A 10 -5.62 11.31 -7.66
N ILE A 11 -6.24 10.25 -7.14
CA ILE A 11 -5.56 9.24 -6.32
C ILE A 11 -4.47 8.57 -7.15
N GLY A 12 -4.75 8.19 -8.40
CA GLY A 12 -3.77 7.58 -9.30
C GLY A 12 -2.56 8.49 -9.55
N ALA A 13 -2.79 9.77 -9.82
CA ALA A 13 -1.72 10.75 -10.05
C ALA A 13 -0.86 10.99 -8.80
N LEU A 14 -1.46 11.10 -7.62
CA LEU A 14 -0.72 11.27 -6.36
C LEU A 14 0.06 10.01 -5.97
N SER A 15 -0.48 8.85 -6.29
CA SER A 15 0.09 7.56 -5.90
C SER A 15 1.22 7.10 -6.83
N SER A 16 1.18 7.50 -8.10
CA SER A 16 2.19 7.09 -9.08
C SER A 16 3.59 7.60 -8.74
N GLY A 17 3.71 8.85 -8.27
CA GLY A 17 4.98 9.45 -7.86
C GLY A 17 5.49 9.01 -6.48
N SER A 18 4.60 8.52 -5.60
CA SER A 18 4.95 8.11 -4.23
C SER A 18 5.24 6.62 -4.09
N GLY A 19 4.92 5.80 -5.10
CA GLY A 19 5.19 4.35 -5.09
C GLY A 19 4.34 3.53 -4.11
N LEU A 20 3.36 4.16 -3.44
CA LEU A 20 2.55 3.56 -2.37
C LEU A 20 1.31 2.79 -2.87
N GLY A 21 1.06 2.76 -4.18
CA GLY A 21 -0.05 1.98 -4.78
C GLY A 21 -1.47 2.54 -4.54
N GLY A 22 -1.64 3.65 -3.82
CA GLY A 22 -2.90 4.41 -3.73
C GLY A 22 -4.05 3.80 -2.93
N GLY A 23 -3.91 2.56 -2.47
CA GLY A 23 -4.93 1.84 -1.70
C GLY A 23 -5.37 2.53 -0.41
N PHE A 24 -4.46 3.25 0.23
CA PHE A 24 -4.71 3.99 1.47
C PHE A 24 -5.77 5.10 1.32
N LEU A 25 -5.98 5.60 0.09
CA LEU A 25 -7.03 6.59 -0.21
C LEU A 25 -8.30 5.95 -0.77
N VAL A 26 -8.18 4.85 -1.52
CA VAL A 26 -9.33 4.21 -2.19
C VAL A 26 -10.26 3.53 -1.19
N VAL A 27 -9.73 2.83 -0.17
CA VAL A 27 -10.58 2.13 0.81
C VAL A 27 -11.45 3.12 1.59
N PRO A 28 -10.92 4.17 2.24
CA PRO A 28 -11.74 5.15 2.96
C PRO A 28 -12.77 5.84 2.05
N PHE A 29 -12.39 6.17 0.81
CA PHE A 29 -13.30 6.78 -0.16
C PHE A 29 -14.50 5.90 -0.49
N LEU A 30 -14.28 4.60 -0.74
CA LEU A 30 -15.36 3.66 -1.04
C LEU A 30 -16.28 3.45 0.17
N LEU A 31 -15.72 3.43 1.38
CA LEU A 31 -16.51 3.37 2.62
C LEU A 31 -17.39 4.61 2.80
N GLN A 32 -16.87 5.81 2.51
CA GLN A 32 -17.65 7.05 2.54
C GLN A 32 -18.80 7.06 1.53
N LEU A 33 -18.65 6.36 0.40
CA LEU A 33 -19.73 6.13 -0.58
C LEU A 33 -20.74 5.05 -0.14
N GLY A 34 -20.63 4.53 1.08
CA GLY A 34 -21.55 3.53 1.63
C GLY A 34 -21.33 2.13 1.05
N ARG A 35 -20.16 1.83 0.48
CA ARG A 35 -19.83 0.47 0.03
C ARG A 35 -19.50 -0.41 1.20
N GLU A 36 -19.94 -1.67 1.12
CA GLU A 36 -19.55 -2.69 2.08
C GLU A 36 -18.03 -2.84 2.13
N VAL A 37 -17.50 -3.08 3.34
CA VAL A 37 -16.06 -3.21 3.58
C VAL A 37 -15.42 -4.24 2.65
N LYS A 38 -16.09 -5.39 2.44
CA LYS A 38 -15.59 -6.46 1.56
C LYS A 38 -15.44 -6.00 0.11
N ILE A 39 -16.41 -5.24 -0.41
CA ILE A 39 -16.39 -4.70 -1.78
C ILE A 39 -15.35 -3.59 -1.89
N ALA A 40 -15.25 -2.72 -0.88
CA ALA A 40 -14.28 -1.63 -0.83
C ALA A 40 -12.84 -2.16 -0.85
N VAL A 41 -12.53 -3.15 -0.02
CA VAL A 41 -11.22 -3.81 0.03
C VAL A 41 -10.92 -4.50 -1.30
N GLY A 42 -11.84 -5.33 -1.82
CA GLY A 42 -11.64 -6.03 -3.09
C GLY A 42 -11.39 -5.08 -4.27
N THR A 43 -12.17 -4.00 -4.37
CA THR A 43 -12.04 -3.00 -5.43
C THR A 43 -10.72 -2.22 -5.31
N SER A 44 -10.30 -1.89 -4.07
CA SER A 44 -9.02 -1.24 -3.83
C SER A 44 -7.83 -2.10 -4.26
N PHE A 45 -7.88 -3.43 -4.08
CA PHE A 45 -6.82 -4.33 -4.55
C PHE A 45 -6.65 -4.29 -6.06
N VAL A 46 -7.75 -4.32 -6.82
CA VAL A 46 -7.71 -4.21 -8.28
C VAL A 46 -7.14 -2.86 -8.70
N PHE A 47 -7.54 -1.78 -8.03
CA PHE A 47 -7.00 -0.45 -8.28
C PHE A 47 -5.50 -0.37 -8.01
N ILE A 48 -5.04 -0.86 -6.85
CA ILE A 48 -3.63 -0.90 -6.46
C ILE A 48 -2.83 -1.67 -7.50
N LEU A 49 -3.32 -2.82 -7.97
CA LEU A 49 -2.67 -3.62 -8.99
C LEU A 49 -2.48 -2.83 -10.29
N MET A 50 -3.52 -2.13 -10.76
CA MET A 50 -3.45 -1.32 -11.98
C MET A 50 -2.46 -0.16 -11.85
N VAL A 51 -2.49 0.56 -10.72
CA VAL A 51 -1.53 1.65 -10.45
C VAL A 51 -0.11 1.10 -10.36
N SER A 52 0.09 -0.04 -9.69
CA SER A 52 1.41 -0.64 -9.52
C SER A 52 2.02 -1.08 -10.85
N ILE A 53 1.23 -1.70 -11.74
CA ILE A 53 1.68 -2.06 -13.09
C ILE A 53 2.04 -0.79 -13.88
N SER A 54 1.18 0.24 -13.82
CA SER A 54 1.43 1.51 -14.51
C SER A 54 2.73 2.17 -14.03
N SER A 55 2.93 2.27 -12.71
CA SER A 55 4.15 2.81 -12.11
C SER A 55 5.38 1.98 -12.47
N LEU A 56 5.30 0.65 -12.39
CA LEU A 56 6.41 -0.23 -12.75
C LEU A 56 6.85 0.00 -14.21
N ILE A 57 5.90 0.06 -15.14
CA ILE A 57 6.18 0.34 -16.56
C ILE A 57 6.80 1.73 -16.72
N ALA A 58 6.26 2.75 -16.05
CA ALA A 58 6.78 4.12 -16.13
C ALA A 58 8.22 4.21 -15.62
N HIS A 59 8.52 3.63 -14.46
CA HIS A 59 9.87 3.61 -13.89
C HIS A 59 10.83 2.72 -14.69
N ALA A 60 10.34 1.60 -15.24
CA ALA A 60 11.15 0.70 -16.07
C ALA A 60 11.62 1.40 -17.36
N LYS A 61 10.75 2.20 -17.99
CA LYS A 61 11.10 2.98 -19.20
C LYS A 61 12.23 3.99 -18.96
N VAL A 62 12.35 4.52 -17.75
CA VAL A 62 13.38 5.50 -17.37
C VAL A 62 14.63 4.80 -16.79
N GLY A 63 14.65 3.46 -16.71
CA GLY A 63 15.78 2.69 -16.19
C GLY A 63 15.93 2.71 -14.66
N ASN A 64 14.93 3.20 -13.93
CA ASN A 64 14.97 3.38 -12.47
C ASN A 64 14.50 2.14 -11.68
N VAL A 65 14.47 0.96 -12.29
CA VAL A 65 13.98 -0.28 -11.66
C VAL A 65 15.14 -1.21 -11.34
N ASP A 66 15.38 -1.43 -10.05
CA ASP A 66 16.21 -2.53 -9.57
C ASP A 66 15.38 -3.82 -9.55
N TRP A 67 15.53 -4.61 -10.62
CA TRP A 67 14.81 -5.88 -10.79
C TRP A 67 15.17 -6.94 -9.75
N LYS A 68 16.39 -6.91 -9.21
CA LYS A 68 16.83 -7.89 -8.22
C LYS A 68 16.17 -7.61 -6.87
N SER A 69 16.29 -6.38 -6.39
CA SER A 69 15.66 -5.95 -5.14
C SER A 69 14.14 -6.00 -5.26
N GLY A 70 13.58 -5.57 -6.40
CA GLY A 70 12.14 -5.65 -6.69
C GLY A 70 11.61 -7.08 -6.67
N GLY A 71 12.33 -8.04 -7.26
CA GLY A 71 11.95 -9.45 -7.25
C GLY A 71 11.95 -10.05 -5.84
N LEU A 72 12.99 -9.75 -5.04
CA LEU A 72 13.05 -10.21 -3.64
C LEU A 72 11.91 -9.63 -2.79
N LEU A 73 11.61 -8.34 -2.96
CA LEU A 73 10.49 -7.69 -2.29
C LEU A 73 9.14 -8.28 -2.71
N ALA A 74 8.96 -8.60 -4.00
CA ALA A 74 7.74 -9.22 -4.48
C ALA A 74 7.49 -10.59 -3.84
N ILE A 75 8.52 -11.45 -3.79
CA ILE A 75 8.41 -12.78 -3.16
C ILE A 75 8.13 -12.64 -1.66
N GLY A 76 8.88 -11.79 -0.95
CA GLY A 76 8.67 -11.53 0.47
C GLY A 76 7.28 -10.99 0.77
N GLY A 77 6.79 -10.06 -0.07
CA GLY A 77 5.44 -9.50 0.02
C GLY A 77 4.35 -10.53 -0.21
N MET A 78 4.48 -11.39 -1.23
CA MET A 78 3.51 -12.46 -1.50
C MET A 78 3.43 -13.49 -0.37
N LEU A 79 4.58 -13.87 0.20
CA LEU A 79 4.60 -14.79 1.34
C LEU A 79 4.02 -14.13 2.59
N GLY A 80 4.38 -12.88 2.87
CA GLY A 80 3.87 -12.12 4.01
C GLY A 80 2.36 -11.85 3.93
N ALA A 81 1.83 -11.53 2.74
CA ALA A 81 0.40 -11.28 2.54
C ALA A 81 -0.46 -12.53 2.79
N GLN A 82 0.06 -13.71 2.50
CA GLN A 82 -0.62 -14.99 2.74
C GLN A 82 -0.43 -15.48 4.19
N ALA A 83 0.79 -15.39 4.72
CA ALA A 83 1.11 -15.87 6.06
C ALA A 83 0.59 -14.94 7.16
N GLY A 84 0.54 -13.63 6.92
CA GLY A 84 0.12 -12.62 7.90
C GLY A 84 -1.24 -12.90 8.54
N PRO A 85 -2.32 -13.07 7.75
CA PRO A 85 -3.64 -13.40 8.28
C PRO A 85 -3.66 -14.70 9.10
N LEU A 86 -2.96 -15.74 8.64
CA LEU A 86 -2.88 -17.03 9.34
C LEU A 86 -2.18 -16.92 10.70
N ILE A 87 -1.13 -16.11 10.78
CA ILE A 87 -0.41 -15.85 12.03
C ILE A 87 -1.29 -15.01 12.97
N LEU A 88 -2.02 -14.04 12.43
CA LEU A 88 -2.91 -13.14 13.17
C LEU A 88 -4.06 -13.89 13.87
N GLU A 89 -4.55 -15.00 13.33
CA GLU A 89 -5.60 -15.83 13.96
C GLU A 89 -5.20 -16.35 15.35
N ASN A 90 -3.90 -16.46 15.64
CA ASN A 90 -3.37 -17.02 16.89
C ASN A 90 -2.82 -15.95 17.86
N ILE A 91 -2.94 -14.67 17.53
CA ILE A 91 -2.39 -13.56 18.31
C ILE A 91 -3.54 -12.68 18.82
N SER A 92 -3.50 -12.27 20.08
CA SER A 92 -4.51 -11.35 20.61
C SER A 92 -4.39 -9.96 19.97
N ASP A 93 -5.53 -9.34 19.67
CA ASP A 93 -5.62 -7.99 19.09
C ASP A 93 -4.74 -6.96 19.82
N GLN A 94 -4.67 -7.04 21.15
CA GLN A 94 -3.87 -6.14 21.96
C GLN A 94 -2.36 -6.32 21.72
N SER A 95 -1.92 -7.57 21.55
CA SER A 95 -0.51 -7.88 21.27
C SER A 95 -0.13 -7.45 19.87
N PHE A 96 -0.99 -7.71 18.88
CA PHE A 96 -0.81 -7.21 17.52
C PHE A 96 -0.70 -5.68 17.49
N LYS A 97 -1.67 -4.98 18.10
CA LYS A 97 -1.67 -3.50 18.17
C LYS A 97 -0.39 -2.96 18.83
N ARG A 98 0.08 -3.59 19.90
CA ARG A 98 1.32 -3.19 20.59
C ARG A 98 2.54 -3.36 19.69
N VAL A 99 2.72 -4.52 19.07
CA VAL A 99 3.86 -4.78 18.17
C VAL A 99 3.81 -3.83 16.97
N PHE A 100 2.64 -3.69 16.35
CA PHE A 100 2.45 -2.80 15.21
C PHE A 100 2.78 -1.34 15.56
N SER A 101 2.34 -0.87 16.73
CA SER A 101 2.65 0.49 17.21
C SER A 101 4.14 0.69 17.44
N ILE A 102 4.84 -0.28 18.03
CA ILE A 102 6.30 -0.22 18.25
C ILE A 102 7.04 -0.14 16.91
N VAL A 103 6.66 -0.98 15.94
CA VAL A 103 7.23 -0.96 14.59
C VAL A 103 7.04 0.42 13.96
N LEU A 104 5.81 0.94 13.94
CA LEU A 104 5.50 2.25 13.35
C LEU A 104 6.27 3.41 13.98
N ILE A 105 6.36 3.45 15.32
CA ILE A 105 7.16 4.46 16.02
C ILE A 105 8.63 4.33 15.64
N GLY A 106 9.15 3.09 15.59
CA GLY A 106 10.52 2.81 15.16
C GLY A 106 10.82 3.32 13.75
N THR A 107 9.98 2.99 12.77
CA THR A 107 10.13 3.47 11.39
C THR A 107 9.97 4.99 11.30
N GLY A 108 9.01 5.56 12.03
CA GLY A 108 8.79 7.01 12.08
C GLY A 108 10.00 7.77 12.61
N LEU A 109 10.59 7.31 13.72
CA LEU A 109 11.80 7.90 14.29
C LEU A 109 13.00 7.75 13.35
N TRP A 110 13.15 6.59 12.71
CA TRP A 110 14.21 6.35 11.73
C TRP A 110 14.09 7.27 10.51
N LEU A 111 12.89 7.43 9.94
CA LEU A 111 12.63 8.36 8.86
C LEU A 111 12.91 9.81 9.27
N PHE A 112 12.53 10.20 10.49
CA PHE A 112 12.80 11.55 11.00
C PHE A 112 14.31 11.83 11.16
N TYR A 113 15.07 10.82 11.60
CA TYR A 113 16.53 10.92 11.67
C TYR A 113 17.15 11.06 10.26
N GLN A 114 16.68 10.26 9.30
CA GLN A 114 17.18 10.30 7.92
C GLN A 114 16.83 11.62 7.22
N SER A 115 15.64 12.18 7.50
CA SER A 115 15.22 13.50 7.00
C SER A 115 16.08 14.66 7.51
N LYS A 116 16.80 14.51 8.64
CA LYS A 116 17.76 15.51 9.13
C LYS A 116 19.17 15.35 8.54
N THR A 117 19.45 14.21 7.92
CA THR A 117 20.80 13.83 7.47
C THR A 117 20.97 14.01 5.95
N THR A 118 19.90 14.33 5.23
CA THR A 118 19.89 14.75 3.81
C THR A 118 19.73 16.26 3.75
#